data_AF-A0A8D8Q779-F1
#
_entry.id   AF-A0A8D8Q779-F1
#
_cell.length_a   1.000
_cell.length_b   1.000
_cell.length_c   1.000
_cell.angle_alpha   90.00
_cell.angle_beta   90.00
_cell.angle_gamma   90.00
#
_symmetry.space_group_name_H-M   'P 1'
#
loop_
_entity.id
_entity.type
_entity.pdbx_description
1 polymer ?
#
loop_
_entity_poly.entity_id
_entity_poly.type
_entity_poly.pdbx_seq_one_letter_code
_entity_poly.pdbx_strand_id
1 'polypeptide(L)'
;MDPRLQEILSSIEMCITTTKLMEQAMDKNTSIQQLRLMLRQVSHCIFLMEPLLPTANWRDKVVLCLSQIRKILLLYSRVINTTAEYTMSKDTRWYLSNRMQFCLNEIACIISADTVENEPSMGAFISGVDSALQMLAMPGNAIPNVEPLLCQALTIAKLSNTMNANEITSGCQQVIKERDKLQQDRNNQLNIMTMTNAIELLERRVNTAVLVLFIQIFSDSLLPLRDLVEKCKTVESSGGQQPRKAEDLESLISGFDIHCERIVHVAMFAINCSNASFNHQCIFSMRCCIASLESLEDTLVPALIAFYMDSENQSKRLLLKTLSNHWSDEIVQLETLLHRVIDTAAMSKIIHEEMQCTIQELRNLGNPEDVPIVKRKCDDLTKRGKQLLRHIKTSHQEKQLNTYPHISSSLHTLQLGVHESNAACSTLLDEGDLPNSMPRIIKRCELIQCTVETLADQFEQLLNDEIQSTFPRSKGRNTFCTSSLDNSALDFTNKCLGSLSDTMLDTSCLDPFISRAAELSASKTTLYGKTSRLQATNNTPSIASNTLLNLTELLDGSVSIYPDMSTMYDSPQRIKDLKILEDKIKTLRSTSKT
;
A
#
# COMPACT_ATOMS: atom_id res chain seq x y z
N MET A 1 -4.96 1.91 40.72
CA MET A 1 -4.98 0.99 39.56
C MET A 1 -5.93 -0.16 39.88
N ASP A 2 -6.70 -0.63 38.91
CA ASP A 2 -7.55 -1.83 39.07
C ASP A 2 -6.65 -3.08 39.21
N PRO A 3 -6.87 -3.98 40.18
CA PRO A 3 -6.09 -5.21 40.32
C PRO A 3 -6.05 -6.09 39.05
N ARG A 4 -7.09 -6.07 38.20
CA ARG A 4 -7.08 -6.77 36.90
C ARG A 4 -6.07 -6.19 35.92
N LEU A 5 -5.88 -4.87 35.92
CA LEU A 5 -4.87 -4.23 35.09
C LEU A 5 -3.45 -4.59 35.59
N GLN A 6 -3.27 -4.71 36.91
CA GLN A 6 -2.00 -5.20 37.48
C GLN A 6 -1.72 -6.67 37.12
N GLU A 7 -2.74 -7.53 37.13
CA GLU A 7 -2.64 -8.93 36.67
C GLU A 7 -2.24 -9.01 35.18
N ILE A 8 -2.86 -8.20 34.32
CA ILE A 8 -2.51 -8.10 32.89
C ILE A 8 -1.07 -7.62 32.71
N LEU A 9 -0.64 -6.56 33.41
CA LEU A 9 0.72 -6.02 33.31
C LEU A 9 1.78 -7.04 33.77
N SER A 10 1.53 -7.77 34.86
CA SER A 10 2.42 -8.86 35.29
C SER A 10 2.49 -10.00 34.26
N SER A 11 1.36 -10.33 33.62
CA SER A 11 1.36 -11.32 32.53
C SER A 11 2.11 -10.82 31.28
N ILE A 12 2.12 -9.52 30.99
CA ILE A 12 2.92 -8.92 29.92
C ILE A 12 4.42 -8.92 30.27
N GLU A 13 4.79 -8.65 31.53
CA GLU A 13 6.19 -8.74 32.00
C GLU A 13 6.74 -10.18 31.89
N MET A 14 5.90 -11.20 32.15
CA MET A 14 6.24 -12.60 31.87
C MET A 14 6.53 -12.85 30.38
N CYS A 15 5.75 -12.28 29.46
CA CYS A 15 6.03 -12.34 28.02
C CYS A 15 7.35 -11.63 27.66
N ILE A 16 7.61 -10.43 28.20
CA ILE A 16 8.84 -9.66 27.98
C ILE A 16 10.08 -10.38 28.55
N THR A 17 9.91 -11.21 29.57
CA THR A 17 10.97 -12.11 30.05
C THR A 17 11.22 -13.23 29.04
N THR A 18 10.17 -13.82 28.47
CA THR A 18 10.29 -14.88 27.46
C THR A 18 10.85 -14.38 26.12
N THR A 19 10.67 -13.11 25.70
CA THR A 19 11.34 -12.60 24.48
C THR A 19 12.86 -12.69 24.59
N LYS A 20 13.42 -12.37 25.76
CA LYS A 20 14.86 -12.46 26.04
C LYS A 20 15.34 -13.92 26.00
N LEU A 21 14.52 -14.86 26.47
CA LEU A 21 14.80 -16.31 26.34
C LEU A 21 14.72 -16.79 24.88
N MET A 22 13.82 -16.22 24.07
CA MET A 22 13.73 -16.48 22.63
C MET A 22 14.92 -15.92 21.85
N GLU A 23 15.51 -14.80 22.29
CA GLU A 23 16.75 -14.23 21.74
C GLU A 23 17.98 -15.09 22.07
N GLN A 24 18.03 -15.60 23.30
CA GLN A 24 19.11 -16.44 23.82
C GLN A 24 19.02 -17.91 23.42
N ALA A 25 17.92 -18.33 22.77
CA ALA A 25 17.67 -19.72 22.38
C ALA A 25 18.69 -20.19 21.31
N MET A 26 19.79 -20.80 21.76
CA MET A 26 20.87 -21.20 20.86
C MET A 26 20.45 -22.30 19.90
N ASP A 27 19.85 -23.40 20.38
CA ASP A 27 19.46 -24.55 19.56
C ASP A 27 17.97 -24.56 19.14
N LYS A 28 17.64 -25.43 18.19
CA LYS A 28 16.30 -25.59 17.61
C LYS A 28 15.25 -26.09 18.62
N ASN A 29 15.62 -26.98 19.55
CA ASN A 29 14.69 -27.51 20.55
C ASN A 29 14.36 -26.46 21.61
N THR A 30 15.36 -25.73 22.12
CA THR A 30 15.14 -24.58 23.01
C THR A 30 14.29 -23.52 22.32
N SER A 31 14.58 -23.18 21.06
CA SER A 31 13.78 -22.22 20.27
C SER A 31 12.30 -22.65 20.16
N ILE A 32 12.02 -23.95 19.97
CA ILE A 32 10.67 -24.53 19.95
C ILE A 32 10.00 -24.49 21.34
N GLN A 33 10.76 -24.71 22.41
CA GLN A 33 10.25 -24.63 23.79
C GLN A 33 9.85 -23.20 24.15
N GLN A 34 10.70 -22.20 23.86
CA GLN A 34 10.41 -20.80 24.16
C GLN A 34 9.23 -20.28 23.31
N LEU A 35 9.12 -20.67 22.04
CA LEU A 35 7.94 -20.39 21.21
C LEU A 35 6.64 -20.96 21.82
N ARG A 36 6.67 -22.18 22.35
CA ARG A 36 5.51 -22.80 23.04
C ARG A 36 5.17 -22.09 24.36
N LEU A 37 6.16 -21.61 25.11
CA LEU A 37 5.95 -20.83 26.32
C LEU A 37 5.30 -19.47 26.00
N MET A 38 5.86 -18.74 25.03
CA MET A 38 5.32 -17.47 24.55
C MET A 38 3.88 -17.60 24.05
N LEU A 39 3.56 -18.63 23.26
CA LEU A 39 2.19 -18.89 22.78
C LEU A 39 1.19 -19.05 23.93
N ARG A 40 1.59 -19.70 25.04
CA ARG A 40 0.74 -19.86 26.24
C ARG A 40 0.56 -18.55 26.99
N GLN A 41 1.65 -17.80 27.23
CA GLN A 41 1.61 -16.54 27.96
C GLN A 41 0.79 -15.48 27.20
N VAL A 42 1.02 -15.32 25.88
CA VAL A 42 0.22 -14.42 25.04
C VAL A 42 -1.27 -14.82 25.03
N SER A 43 -1.59 -16.11 24.97
CA SER A 43 -2.97 -16.60 25.05
C SER A 43 -3.64 -16.30 26.41
N HIS A 44 -2.85 -16.25 27.49
CA HIS A 44 -3.31 -15.85 28.83
C HIS A 44 -3.51 -14.33 28.94
N CYS A 45 -2.56 -13.50 28.46
CA CYS A 45 -2.74 -12.05 28.37
C CYS A 45 -4.01 -11.68 27.61
N ILE A 46 -4.27 -12.34 26.48
CA ILE A 46 -5.49 -12.14 25.69
C ILE A 46 -6.74 -12.49 26.50
N PHE A 47 -6.75 -13.62 27.21
CA PHE A 47 -7.88 -14.01 28.06
C PHE A 47 -8.15 -13.03 29.21
N LEU A 48 -7.11 -12.42 29.80
CA LEU A 48 -7.27 -11.39 30.82
C LEU A 48 -7.79 -10.05 30.27
N MET A 49 -7.40 -9.68 29.03
CA MET A 49 -7.86 -8.46 28.35
C MET A 49 -9.25 -8.58 27.71
N GLU A 50 -9.66 -9.79 27.30
CA GLU A 50 -10.90 -10.10 26.58
C GLU A 50 -12.18 -9.50 27.22
N PRO A 51 -12.36 -9.45 28.56
CA PRO A 51 -13.51 -8.79 29.19
C PRO A 51 -13.48 -7.25 29.19
N LEU A 52 -12.31 -6.62 28.99
CA LEU A 52 -12.13 -5.16 29.06
C LEU A 52 -12.21 -4.50 27.69
N LEU A 53 -11.72 -5.19 26.65
CA LEU A 53 -11.65 -4.70 25.27
C LEU A 53 -12.96 -4.15 24.67
N PRO A 54 -14.17 -4.67 24.96
CA PRO A 54 -15.41 -4.14 24.35
C PRO A 54 -15.74 -2.70 24.73
N THR A 55 -15.31 -2.24 25.91
CA THR A 55 -15.59 -0.88 26.43
C THR A 55 -14.36 0.05 26.40
N ALA A 56 -13.23 -0.45 25.88
CA ALA A 56 -11.97 0.27 25.89
C ALA A 56 -11.81 1.20 24.67
N ASN A 57 -11.61 2.49 24.92
CA ASN A 57 -11.20 3.47 23.89
C ASN A 57 -9.81 3.15 23.27
N TRP A 58 -9.01 2.31 23.92
CA TRP A 58 -7.72 1.81 23.43
C TRP A 58 -7.78 0.47 22.69
N ARG A 59 -8.98 -0.11 22.51
CA ARG A 59 -9.20 -1.45 21.91
C ARG A 59 -8.37 -1.70 20.66
N ASP A 60 -8.50 -0.86 19.64
CA ASP A 60 -7.91 -1.12 18.32
C ASP A 60 -6.38 -1.06 18.35
N LYS A 61 -5.79 -0.21 19.20
CA LYS A 61 -4.34 -0.15 19.41
C LYS A 61 -3.82 -1.46 20.01
N VAL A 62 -4.48 -2.01 21.03
CA VAL A 62 -4.11 -3.31 21.63
C VAL A 62 -4.35 -4.47 20.65
N VAL A 63 -5.46 -4.48 19.91
CA VAL A 63 -5.72 -5.52 18.89
C VAL A 63 -4.71 -5.42 17.72
N LEU A 64 -4.20 -4.23 17.39
CA LEU A 64 -3.09 -4.02 16.44
C LEU A 64 -1.77 -4.59 16.98
N CYS A 65 -1.41 -4.29 18.24
CA CYS A 65 -0.26 -4.89 18.91
C CYS A 65 -0.31 -6.43 18.90
N LEU A 66 -1.46 -7.00 19.29
CA LEU A 66 -1.69 -8.46 19.28
C LEU A 66 -1.63 -9.06 17.87
N SER A 67 -2.03 -8.29 16.86
CA SER A 67 -1.94 -8.71 15.45
C SER A 67 -0.49 -8.72 14.96
N GLN A 68 0.35 -7.77 15.39
CA GLN A 68 1.80 -7.79 15.14
C GLN A 68 2.49 -8.94 15.87
N ILE A 69 2.18 -9.16 17.16
CA ILE A 69 2.64 -10.31 17.95
C ILE A 69 2.34 -11.63 17.23
N ARG A 70 1.12 -11.80 16.69
CA ARG A 70 0.76 -12.97 15.87
C ARG A 70 1.64 -13.10 14.60
N LYS A 71 1.88 -12.02 13.86
CA LYS A 71 2.73 -12.04 12.66
C LYS A 71 4.17 -12.46 13.00
N ILE A 72 4.73 -11.92 14.09
CA ILE A 72 6.08 -12.23 14.57
C ILE A 72 6.17 -13.70 15.03
N LEU A 73 5.17 -14.24 15.73
CA LEU A 73 5.11 -15.66 16.13
C LEU A 73 5.09 -16.61 14.92
N LEU A 74 4.34 -16.26 13.87
CA LEU A 74 4.30 -17.02 12.62
C LEU A 74 5.65 -16.98 11.90
N LEU A 75 6.30 -15.81 11.83
CA LEU A 75 7.63 -15.64 11.22
C LEU A 75 8.71 -16.41 12.00
N TYR A 76 8.70 -16.35 13.34
CA TYR A 76 9.61 -17.11 14.22
C TYR A 76 9.43 -18.64 14.02
N SER A 77 8.18 -19.12 13.92
CA SER A 77 7.92 -20.53 13.57
C SER A 77 8.32 -20.89 12.14
N ARG A 78 8.24 -19.96 11.18
CA ARG A 78 8.68 -20.18 9.79
C ARG A 78 10.20 -20.38 9.75
N VAL A 79 10.98 -19.50 10.37
CA VAL A 79 12.47 -19.59 10.35
C VAL A 79 12.99 -20.81 11.12
N ILE A 80 12.38 -21.17 12.27
CA ILE A 80 12.69 -22.43 12.97
C ILE A 80 12.50 -23.65 12.06
N ASN A 81 11.47 -23.63 11.23
CA ASN A 81 11.15 -24.77 10.37
C ASN A 81 12.07 -24.82 9.14
N THR A 82 12.40 -23.68 8.51
CA THR A 82 13.28 -23.61 7.33
C THR A 82 14.78 -23.74 7.63
N THR A 83 15.21 -23.52 8.88
CA THR A 83 16.58 -23.83 9.31
C THR A 83 16.77 -25.34 9.52
N ALA A 84 17.39 -26.00 8.53
CA ALA A 84 17.84 -27.40 8.66
C ALA A 84 19.12 -27.45 9.52
N GLU A 85 19.09 -28.25 10.60
CA GLU A 85 20.12 -28.48 11.66
C GLU A 85 20.77 -27.25 12.32
N TYR A 86 21.26 -26.30 11.54
CA TYR A 86 21.83 -25.03 11.98
C TYR A 86 20.87 -24.20 12.83
N THR A 87 21.47 -23.45 13.75
CA THR A 87 20.79 -22.52 14.66
C THR A 87 20.34 -21.27 13.91
N MET A 88 19.14 -20.74 14.21
CA MET A 88 18.70 -19.42 13.73
C MET A 88 19.75 -18.35 14.06
N SER A 89 20.09 -17.49 13.10
CA SER A 89 21.16 -16.50 13.29
C SER A 89 20.84 -15.53 14.42
N LYS A 90 21.88 -15.05 15.12
CA LYS A 90 21.74 -14.13 16.26
C LYS A 90 20.90 -12.91 15.88
N ASP A 91 21.14 -12.37 14.69
CA ASP A 91 20.53 -11.12 14.24
C ASP A 91 19.04 -11.33 13.91
N THR A 92 18.66 -12.50 13.38
CA THR A 92 17.24 -12.88 13.22
C THR A 92 16.57 -13.14 14.56
N ARG A 93 17.26 -13.78 15.53
CA ARG A 93 16.75 -13.92 16.91
C ARG A 93 16.52 -12.55 17.57
N TRP A 94 17.47 -11.64 17.45
CA TRP A 94 17.38 -10.27 17.97
C TRP A 94 16.22 -9.49 17.32
N TYR A 95 16.16 -9.43 15.99
CA TYR A 95 15.11 -8.71 15.26
C TYR A 95 13.69 -9.15 15.67
N LEU A 96 13.43 -10.46 15.69
CA LEU A 96 12.12 -11.00 16.05
C LEU A 96 11.79 -10.76 17.53
N SER A 97 12.76 -10.87 18.43
CA SER A 97 12.57 -10.66 19.87
C SER A 97 12.37 -9.18 20.22
N ASN A 98 13.08 -8.28 19.54
CA ASN A 98 12.96 -6.83 19.70
C ASN A 98 11.60 -6.32 19.23
N ARG A 99 11.13 -6.71 18.02
CA ARG A 99 9.77 -6.38 17.55
C ARG A 99 8.68 -6.94 18.46
N MET A 100 8.87 -8.15 19.01
CA MET A 100 7.95 -8.73 19.98
C MET A 100 7.89 -7.91 21.27
N GLN A 101 9.06 -7.53 21.80
CA GLN A 101 9.18 -6.74 23.02
C GLN A 101 8.60 -5.33 22.84
N PHE A 102 8.79 -4.70 21.67
CA PHE A 102 8.14 -3.42 21.35
C PHE A 102 6.61 -3.55 21.45
N CYS A 103 6.00 -4.54 20.79
CA CYS A 103 4.55 -4.73 20.83
C CYS A 103 4.01 -5.03 22.24
N LEU A 104 4.79 -5.73 23.08
CA LEU A 104 4.42 -6.02 24.46
C LEU A 104 4.55 -4.79 25.37
N ASN A 105 5.63 -4.03 25.22
CA ASN A 105 5.82 -2.75 25.91
C ASN A 105 4.69 -1.78 25.56
N GLU A 106 4.31 -1.67 24.29
CA GLU A 106 3.27 -0.73 23.84
C GLU A 106 1.89 -1.09 24.42
N ILE A 107 1.54 -2.38 24.51
CA ILE A 107 0.33 -2.81 25.25
C ILE A 107 0.41 -2.39 26.72
N ALA A 108 1.56 -2.55 27.38
CA ALA A 108 1.74 -2.15 28.78
C ALA A 108 1.63 -0.62 28.97
N CYS A 109 2.21 0.17 28.06
CA CYS A 109 2.07 1.63 28.04
C CYS A 109 0.61 2.05 27.87
N ILE A 110 -0.10 1.48 26.89
CA ILE A 110 -1.51 1.76 26.61
C ILE A 110 -2.40 1.43 27.83
N ILE A 111 -2.17 0.28 28.48
CA ILE A 111 -2.93 -0.17 29.66
C ILE A 111 -2.60 0.65 30.92
N SER A 112 -1.46 1.33 30.95
CA SER A 112 -1.02 2.16 32.08
C SER A 112 -1.32 3.66 31.91
N ALA A 113 -1.88 4.09 30.76
CA ALA A 113 -2.12 5.49 30.46
C ALA A 113 -3.51 5.95 30.90
N ASP A 114 -3.57 6.94 31.81
CA ASP A 114 -4.83 7.56 32.26
C ASP A 114 -5.55 8.35 31.14
N THR A 115 -4.85 8.71 30.06
CA THR A 115 -5.41 9.42 28.90
C THR A 115 -4.97 8.78 27.59
N VAL A 116 -5.92 8.33 26.77
CA VAL A 116 -5.66 7.85 25.42
C VAL A 116 -5.72 9.04 24.45
N GLU A 117 -4.62 9.29 23.73
CA GLU A 117 -4.66 10.19 22.57
C GLU A 117 -5.60 9.61 21.50
N ASN A 118 -6.62 10.39 21.11
CA ASN A 118 -7.47 10.10 19.97
C ASN A 118 -6.64 10.06 18.69
N GLU A 119 -6.66 8.92 17.98
CA GLU A 119 -6.11 8.86 16.62
C GLU A 119 -6.95 9.68 15.63
N PRO A 120 -6.37 10.10 14.49
CA PRO A 120 -7.18 10.55 13.36
C PRO A 120 -8.18 9.47 12.96
N SER A 121 -9.45 9.85 12.87
CA SER A 121 -10.57 8.96 12.60
C SER A 121 -10.45 8.31 11.21
N MET A 122 -10.84 7.04 11.10
CA MET A 122 -11.01 6.39 9.80
C MET A 122 -11.99 7.20 8.94
N GLY A 123 -11.72 7.35 7.64
CA GLY A 123 -12.51 8.24 6.78
C GLY A 123 -12.21 9.74 6.93
N ALA A 124 -11.10 10.15 7.55
CA ALA A 124 -10.75 11.56 7.81
C ALA A 124 -10.79 12.50 6.58
N PHE A 125 -10.51 12.00 5.37
CA PHE A 125 -10.51 12.82 4.16
C PHE A 125 -11.94 13.09 3.69
N ILE A 126 -12.70 12.03 3.45
CA ILE A 126 -14.10 12.13 3.00
C ILE A 126 -14.94 12.84 4.07
N SER A 127 -14.80 12.52 5.36
CA SER A 127 -15.52 13.25 6.42
C SER A 127 -15.11 14.72 6.53
N GLY A 128 -13.88 15.09 6.15
CA GLY A 128 -13.46 16.49 6.01
C GLY A 128 -14.13 17.20 4.83
N VAL A 129 -14.25 16.53 3.68
CA VAL A 129 -14.97 17.01 2.49
C VAL A 129 -16.47 17.12 2.76
N ASP A 130 -17.11 16.05 3.23
CA ASP A 130 -18.52 16.01 3.63
C ASP A 130 -18.85 17.12 4.64
N SER A 131 -18.00 17.32 5.66
CA SER A 131 -18.20 18.39 6.65
C SER A 131 -18.07 19.78 6.03
N ALA A 132 -17.11 19.99 5.11
CA ALA A 132 -16.97 21.24 4.39
C ALA A 132 -18.19 21.55 3.50
N LEU A 133 -18.66 20.56 2.73
CA LEU A 133 -19.85 20.67 1.88
C LEU A 133 -21.13 20.85 2.71
N GLN A 134 -21.26 20.16 3.85
CA GLN A 134 -22.39 20.32 4.77
C GLN A 134 -22.41 21.71 5.41
N MET A 135 -21.26 22.27 5.79
CA MET A 135 -21.17 23.64 6.31
C MET A 135 -21.59 24.69 5.26
N LEU A 136 -21.22 24.49 3.98
CA LEU A 136 -21.66 25.33 2.86
C LEU A 136 -23.17 25.22 2.59
N ALA A 137 -23.78 24.07 2.89
CA ALA A 137 -25.21 23.83 2.72
C ALA A 137 -26.09 24.31 3.91
N MET A 138 -25.50 24.70 5.04
CA MET A 138 -26.25 25.13 6.23
C MET A 138 -26.61 26.63 6.20
N PRO A 139 -27.86 27.01 6.55
CA PRO A 139 -28.27 28.42 6.59
C PRO A 139 -27.48 29.19 7.66
N GLY A 140 -26.64 30.12 7.21
CA GLY A 140 -25.68 30.84 8.06
C GLY A 140 -24.24 30.75 7.56
N ASN A 141 -23.97 29.84 6.61
CA ASN A 141 -22.82 29.85 5.71
C ASN A 141 -21.48 29.98 6.45
N ALA A 142 -21.24 29.04 7.37
CA ALA A 142 -19.97 28.94 8.07
C ALA A 142 -18.85 28.65 7.06
N ILE A 143 -17.78 29.46 7.08
CA ILE A 143 -16.62 29.27 6.21
C ILE A 143 -15.99 27.91 6.57
N PRO A 144 -15.90 26.95 5.64
CA PRO A 144 -15.42 25.60 5.95
C PRO A 144 -13.93 25.60 6.26
N ASN A 145 -13.51 24.79 7.25
CA ASN A 145 -12.09 24.57 7.50
C ASN A 145 -11.49 23.62 6.45
N VAL A 146 -10.90 24.20 5.40
CA VAL A 146 -10.24 23.46 4.31
C VAL A 146 -8.78 23.08 4.60
N GLU A 147 -8.19 23.47 5.74
CA GLU A 147 -6.77 23.19 6.03
C GLU A 147 -6.41 21.70 5.98
N PRO A 148 -7.18 20.76 6.58
CA PRO A 148 -6.84 19.33 6.52
C PRO A 148 -6.91 18.76 5.09
N LEU A 149 -7.91 19.20 4.32
CA LEU A 149 -8.09 18.82 2.91
C LEU A 149 -6.90 19.29 2.06
N LEU A 150 -6.49 20.55 2.21
CA LEU A 150 -5.33 21.13 1.50
C LEU A 150 -4.03 20.40 1.87
N CYS A 151 -3.80 20.11 3.15
CA CYS A 151 -2.59 19.40 3.59
C CYS A 151 -2.52 17.97 3.03
N GLN A 152 -3.63 17.21 3.07
CA GLN A 152 -3.66 15.86 2.50
C GLN A 152 -3.53 15.88 0.96
N ALA A 153 -4.15 16.84 0.29
CA ALA A 153 -4.01 17.03 -1.16
C ALA A 153 -2.55 17.32 -1.56
N LEU A 154 -1.87 18.27 -0.89
CA LEU A 154 -0.47 18.60 -1.16
C LEU A 154 0.49 17.45 -0.83
N THR A 155 0.16 16.61 0.16
CA THR A 155 0.90 15.38 0.45
C THR A 155 0.86 14.40 -0.74
N ILE A 156 -0.29 14.24 -1.40
CA ILE A 156 -0.40 13.45 -2.64
C ILE A 156 0.32 14.14 -3.80
N ALA A 157 0.24 15.47 -3.92
CA ALA A 157 0.93 16.22 -4.98
C ALA A 157 2.44 16.01 -4.93
N LYS A 158 3.08 16.08 -3.75
CA LYS A 158 4.51 15.80 -3.52
C LYS A 158 4.96 14.45 -4.09
N LEU A 159 4.10 13.43 -4.02
CA LEU A 159 4.41 12.04 -4.37
C LEU A 159 4.04 11.67 -5.81
N SER A 160 3.24 12.49 -6.47
CA SER A 160 2.66 12.24 -7.80
C SER A 160 3.66 12.50 -8.94
N ASN A 161 3.22 12.30 -10.18
CA ASN A 161 3.92 12.84 -11.35
C ASN A 161 3.70 14.37 -11.46
N THR A 162 4.49 15.05 -12.30
CA THR A 162 4.45 16.52 -12.44
C THR A 162 3.09 17.06 -12.90
N MET A 163 2.38 16.34 -13.77
CA MET A 163 1.05 16.73 -14.25
C MET A 163 0.03 16.75 -13.10
N ASN A 164 -0.14 15.63 -12.41
CA ASN A 164 -1.06 15.50 -11.28
C ASN A 164 -0.69 16.44 -10.13
N ALA A 165 0.61 16.62 -9.86
CA ALA A 165 1.10 17.56 -8.85
C ALA A 165 0.68 19.00 -9.16
N ASN A 166 0.84 19.44 -10.43
CA ASN A 166 0.42 20.77 -10.87
C ASN A 166 -1.11 20.95 -10.81
N GLU A 167 -1.88 19.94 -11.22
CA GLU A 167 -3.34 19.98 -11.16
C GLU A 167 -3.88 20.08 -9.72
N ILE A 168 -3.31 19.30 -8.79
CA ILE A 168 -3.68 19.39 -7.36
C ILE A 168 -3.26 20.74 -6.79
N THR A 169 -2.05 21.21 -7.08
CA THR A 169 -1.54 22.52 -6.61
C THR A 169 -2.44 23.66 -7.07
N SER A 170 -2.84 23.66 -8.35
CA SER A 170 -3.82 24.59 -8.92
C SER A 170 -5.20 24.49 -8.25
N GLY A 171 -5.65 23.26 -7.93
CA GLY A 171 -6.90 23.04 -7.20
C GLY A 171 -6.86 23.60 -5.77
N CYS A 172 -5.74 23.44 -5.06
CA CYS A 172 -5.51 24.00 -3.74
C CYS A 172 -5.54 25.54 -3.77
N GLN A 173 -4.87 26.17 -4.75
CA GLN A 173 -4.93 27.62 -4.96
C GLN A 173 -6.37 28.11 -5.26
N GLN A 174 -7.13 27.35 -6.06
CA GLN A 174 -8.53 27.66 -6.35
C GLN A 174 -9.41 27.58 -5.09
N VAL A 175 -9.28 26.54 -4.28
CA VAL A 175 -10.02 26.39 -3.01
C VAL A 175 -9.71 27.53 -2.03
N ILE A 176 -8.45 27.96 -1.93
CA ILE A 176 -8.07 29.13 -1.11
C ILE A 176 -8.72 30.42 -1.66
N LYS A 177 -8.69 30.62 -2.98
CA LYS A 177 -9.26 31.80 -3.65
C LYS A 177 -10.78 31.90 -3.50
N GLU A 178 -11.51 30.79 -3.65
CA GLU A 178 -12.96 30.75 -3.45
C GLU A 178 -13.33 30.87 -1.96
N ARG A 179 -12.54 30.30 -1.04
CA ARG A 179 -12.68 30.53 0.40
C ARG A 179 -12.60 32.02 0.71
N ASP A 180 -11.60 32.72 0.19
CA ASP A 180 -11.33 34.13 0.54
C ASP A 180 -12.37 35.09 -0.04
N LYS A 181 -12.94 34.80 -1.22
CA LYS A 181 -14.16 35.45 -1.72
C LYS A 181 -15.35 35.23 -0.76
N LEU A 182 -15.57 33.99 -0.31
CA LEU A 182 -16.66 33.65 0.60
C LEU A 182 -16.46 34.31 1.99
N GLN A 183 -15.22 34.57 2.43
CA GLN A 183 -14.98 35.37 3.64
C GLN A 183 -15.46 36.82 3.50
N GLN A 184 -15.30 37.42 2.31
CA GLN A 184 -15.69 38.80 1.99
C GLN A 184 -17.21 38.95 1.83
N ASP A 185 -17.86 38.02 1.14
CA ASP A 185 -19.31 37.98 0.94
C ASP A 185 -19.87 36.59 1.18
N ARG A 186 -20.27 36.36 2.44
CA ARG A 186 -20.69 35.05 2.99
C ARG A 186 -22.07 34.59 2.55
N ASN A 187 -22.96 35.51 2.16
CA ASN A 187 -24.37 35.20 1.84
C ASN A 187 -24.61 34.96 0.34
N ASN A 188 -23.56 35.10 -0.46
CA ASN A 188 -23.62 35.04 -1.91
C ASN A 188 -23.69 33.60 -2.42
N GLN A 189 -24.84 33.21 -2.94
CA GLN A 189 -25.09 31.87 -3.48
C GLN A 189 -24.12 31.48 -4.61
N LEU A 190 -23.59 32.45 -5.37
CA LEU A 190 -22.58 32.18 -6.39
C LEU A 190 -21.22 31.81 -5.77
N ASN A 191 -20.79 32.51 -4.72
CA ASN A 191 -19.55 32.18 -4.00
C ASN A 191 -19.64 30.81 -3.30
N ILE A 192 -20.81 30.46 -2.77
CA ILE A 192 -21.06 29.12 -2.18
C ILE A 192 -20.95 28.05 -3.27
N MET A 193 -21.60 28.25 -4.42
CA MET A 193 -21.56 27.32 -5.55
C MET A 193 -20.14 27.16 -6.12
N THR A 194 -19.37 28.25 -6.29
CA THR A 194 -17.98 28.13 -6.77
C THR A 194 -17.06 27.49 -5.75
N MET A 195 -17.30 27.68 -4.45
CA MET A 195 -16.56 26.99 -3.39
C MET A 195 -16.87 25.48 -3.36
N THR A 196 -18.14 25.08 -3.45
CA THR A 196 -18.55 23.67 -3.58
C THR A 196 -17.86 23.02 -4.77
N ASN A 197 -17.98 23.61 -5.96
CA ASN A 197 -17.37 23.08 -7.18
C ASN A 197 -15.84 23.00 -7.08
N ALA A 198 -15.18 23.92 -6.35
CA ALA A 198 -13.74 23.89 -6.14
C ALA A 198 -13.30 22.75 -5.19
N ILE A 199 -14.09 22.46 -4.15
CA ILE A 199 -13.86 21.32 -3.24
C ILE A 199 -14.03 19.99 -3.99
N GLU A 200 -15.15 19.81 -4.70
CA GLU A 200 -15.46 18.59 -5.46
C GLU A 200 -14.41 18.34 -6.57
N LEU A 201 -13.96 19.39 -7.27
CA LEU A 201 -12.91 19.28 -8.28
C LEU A 201 -11.54 18.94 -7.68
N LEU A 202 -11.20 19.49 -6.51
CA LEU A 202 -9.97 19.13 -5.80
C LEU A 202 -10.01 17.68 -5.33
N GLU A 203 -11.13 17.22 -4.75
CA GLU A 203 -11.31 15.83 -4.34
C GLU A 203 -11.12 14.88 -5.52
N ARG A 204 -11.80 15.14 -6.65
CA ARG A 204 -11.67 14.34 -7.88
C ARG A 204 -10.22 14.28 -8.36
N ARG A 205 -9.51 15.40 -8.41
CA ARG A 205 -8.08 15.45 -8.82
C ARG A 205 -7.19 14.60 -7.91
N VAL A 206 -7.39 14.69 -6.59
CA VAL A 206 -6.62 13.91 -5.62
C VAL A 206 -6.95 12.41 -5.75
N ASN A 207 -8.22 12.03 -5.86
CA ASN A 207 -8.65 10.64 -6.06
C ASN A 207 -8.06 10.04 -7.35
N THR A 208 -8.12 10.76 -8.48
CA THR A 208 -7.48 10.35 -9.74
C THR A 208 -5.96 10.19 -9.57
N ALA A 209 -5.29 11.15 -8.92
CA ALA A 209 -3.85 11.08 -8.71
C ALA A 209 -3.41 9.89 -7.85
N VAL A 210 -4.17 9.56 -6.81
CA VAL A 210 -3.91 8.37 -5.96
C VAL A 210 -4.12 7.08 -6.74
N LEU A 211 -5.13 7.00 -7.60
CA LEU A 211 -5.34 5.82 -8.45
C LEU A 211 -4.24 5.66 -9.50
N VAL A 212 -3.79 6.74 -10.15
CA VAL A 212 -2.61 6.75 -11.04
C VAL A 212 -1.36 6.31 -10.29
N LEU A 213 -1.14 6.83 -9.07
CA LEU A 213 0.00 6.46 -8.23
C LEU A 213 -0.06 4.98 -7.80
N PHE A 214 -1.24 4.46 -7.45
CA PHE A 214 -1.46 3.03 -7.18
C PHE A 214 -1.14 2.15 -8.41
N ILE A 215 -1.60 2.54 -9.60
CA ILE A 215 -1.31 1.84 -10.87
C ILE A 215 0.20 1.75 -11.08
N GLN A 216 0.91 2.87 -10.93
CA GLN A 216 2.37 2.95 -11.10
C GLN A 216 3.15 2.11 -10.08
N ILE A 217 2.80 2.19 -8.78
CA ILE A 217 3.46 1.41 -7.72
C ILE A 217 3.23 -0.10 -7.91
N PHE A 218 1.97 -0.53 -8.05
CA PHE A 218 1.60 -1.95 -7.96
C PHE A 218 1.66 -2.69 -9.31
N SER A 219 2.10 -2.02 -10.38
CA SER A 219 2.49 -2.67 -11.64
C SER A 219 3.70 -3.61 -11.47
N ASP A 220 4.65 -3.27 -10.58
CA ASP A 220 5.69 -4.18 -10.09
C ASP A 220 6.14 -3.71 -8.68
N SER A 221 5.26 -3.94 -7.69
CA SER A 221 5.39 -3.44 -6.31
C SER A 221 6.67 -3.88 -5.60
N LEU A 222 7.31 -4.95 -6.09
CA LEU A 222 8.55 -5.50 -5.55
C LEU A 222 9.80 -5.06 -6.34
N LEU A 223 9.68 -4.33 -7.46
CA LEU A 223 10.81 -3.95 -8.32
C LEU A 223 11.96 -3.29 -7.54
N PRO A 224 11.79 -2.24 -6.71
CA PRO A 224 12.95 -1.59 -6.09
C PRO A 224 13.63 -2.43 -5.01
N LEU A 225 12.88 -3.27 -4.27
CA LEU A 225 13.48 -4.25 -3.37
C LEU A 225 14.15 -5.38 -4.15
N ARG A 226 13.55 -5.83 -5.26
CA ARG A 226 14.17 -6.81 -6.16
C ARG A 226 15.46 -6.23 -6.69
N ASP A 227 15.47 -5.04 -7.26
CA ASP A 227 16.65 -4.36 -7.82
C ASP A 227 17.72 -4.05 -6.77
N LEU A 228 17.36 -3.87 -5.49
CA LEU A 228 18.33 -3.90 -4.39
C LEU A 228 18.84 -5.32 -4.12
N VAL A 229 17.96 -6.30 -3.95
CA VAL A 229 18.30 -7.72 -3.72
C VAL A 229 18.98 -8.38 -4.94
N GLU A 230 18.87 -7.79 -6.12
CA GLU A 230 19.50 -8.11 -7.40
C GLU A 230 20.71 -7.23 -7.66
N LYS A 231 20.79 -6.04 -7.05
CA LYS A 231 22.11 -5.57 -6.67
C LYS A 231 22.79 -6.57 -5.74
N CYS A 232 22.11 -7.44 -4.92
CA CYS A 232 22.59 -8.27 -3.77
C CYS A 232 22.69 -9.86 -3.80
N LYS A 233 23.60 -10.55 -4.55
CA LYS A 233 24.29 -11.88 -4.25
C LYS A 233 25.66 -12.18 -4.94
N THR A 234 25.71 -12.30 -6.28
CA THR A 234 26.84 -12.65 -7.18
C THR A 234 27.89 -11.56 -7.52
N VAL A 235 29.05 -11.64 -6.86
CA VAL A 235 30.44 -11.36 -7.31
C VAL A 235 30.72 -10.41 -8.51
N GLU A 236 31.59 -9.41 -8.29
CA GLU A 236 32.30 -8.65 -9.36
C GLU A 236 33.44 -9.50 -9.98
N SER A 237 33.07 -10.52 -10.74
CA SER A 237 33.97 -11.55 -11.29
C SER A 237 34.81 -11.10 -12.49
N SER A 238 35.67 -10.08 -12.35
CA SER A 238 36.81 -9.85 -13.28
C SER A 238 37.81 -8.79 -12.81
N GLY A 239 39.10 -9.13 -12.90
CA GLY A 239 40.11 -8.21 -13.46
C GLY A 239 40.56 -6.98 -12.67
N GLY A 240 39.98 -6.69 -11.51
CA GLY A 240 40.48 -5.67 -10.57
C GLY A 240 39.80 -4.30 -10.69
N GLN A 241 38.89 -4.02 -9.76
CA GLN A 241 38.47 -2.67 -9.40
C GLN A 241 38.17 -2.56 -7.90
N GLN A 242 37.43 -1.52 -7.47
CA GLN A 242 37.47 -1.01 -6.10
C GLN A 242 36.89 -1.95 -5.03
N PRO A 243 37.32 -1.83 -3.76
CA PRO A 243 36.57 -2.40 -2.65
C PRO A 243 35.19 -1.75 -2.57
N ARG A 244 34.19 -2.62 -2.54
CA ARG A 244 32.75 -2.36 -2.45
C ARG A 244 32.41 -1.47 -1.24
N LYS A 245 31.69 -0.35 -1.40
CA LYS A 245 31.35 0.62 -0.32
C LYS A 245 29.85 0.93 -0.21
N ALA A 246 29.38 1.41 0.94
CA ALA A 246 27.93 1.58 1.19
C ALA A 246 27.27 2.57 0.21
N GLU A 247 28.04 3.55 -0.26
CA GLU A 247 27.69 4.58 -1.22
C GLU A 247 27.27 4.00 -2.59
N ASP A 248 27.80 2.84 -2.99
CA ASP A 248 27.48 2.17 -4.25
C ASP A 248 26.04 1.56 -4.28
N LEU A 249 25.30 1.66 -3.18
CA LEU A 249 23.86 1.38 -3.07
C LEU A 249 22.99 2.65 -2.95
N GLU A 250 23.56 3.84 -2.75
CA GLU A 250 22.85 5.04 -2.26
C GLU A 250 21.66 5.45 -3.13
N SER A 251 21.81 5.45 -4.46
CA SER A 251 20.73 5.83 -5.39
C SER A 251 19.60 4.79 -5.44
N LEU A 252 19.89 3.51 -5.23
CA LEU A 252 18.88 2.45 -5.18
C LEU A 252 18.15 2.43 -3.84
N ILE A 253 18.85 2.73 -2.73
CA ILE A 253 18.25 2.93 -1.42
C ILE A 253 17.30 4.14 -1.48
N SER A 254 17.76 5.28 -2.00
CA SER A 254 16.92 6.47 -2.18
C SER A 254 15.68 6.18 -3.05
N GLY A 255 15.83 5.42 -4.15
CA GLY A 255 14.70 4.99 -4.98
C GLY A 255 13.73 4.04 -4.26
N PHE A 256 14.24 3.14 -3.41
CA PHE A 256 13.44 2.25 -2.57
C PHE A 256 12.70 3.01 -1.47
N ASP A 257 13.35 3.94 -0.77
CA ASP A 257 12.74 4.74 0.29
C ASP A 257 11.58 5.60 -0.24
N ILE A 258 11.75 6.24 -1.41
CA ILE A 258 10.67 6.98 -2.11
C ILE A 258 9.51 6.05 -2.51
N HIS A 259 9.81 4.82 -2.93
CA HIS A 259 8.78 3.81 -3.23
C HIS A 259 8.04 3.35 -1.97
N CYS A 260 8.72 3.22 -0.83
CA CYS A 260 8.13 2.91 0.47
C CYS A 260 7.21 4.03 0.97
N GLU A 261 7.67 5.29 0.92
CA GLU A 261 6.87 6.47 1.24
C GLU A 261 5.58 6.48 0.41
N ARG A 262 5.70 6.27 -0.91
CA ARG A 262 4.58 6.16 -1.85
C ARG A 262 3.60 5.04 -1.50
N ILE A 263 4.07 3.84 -1.17
CA ILE A 263 3.23 2.70 -0.74
C ILE A 263 2.43 3.06 0.52
N VAL A 264 3.10 3.61 1.54
CA VAL A 264 2.48 3.98 2.81
C VAL A 264 1.43 5.08 2.61
N HIS A 265 1.73 6.10 1.81
CA HIS A 265 0.79 7.20 1.56
C HIS A 265 -0.44 6.78 0.74
N VAL A 266 -0.30 5.92 -0.27
CA VAL A 266 -1.48 5.35 -0.97
C VAL A 266 -2.34 4.52 -0.02
N ALA A 267 -1.72 3.74 0.87
CA ALA A 267 -2.43 2.95 1.87
C ALA A 267 -3.14 3.82 2.93
N MET A 268 -2.48 4.87 3.43
CA MET A 268 -3.08 5.83 4.36
C MET A 268 -4.20 6.65 3.71
N PHE A 269 -4.06 7.01 2.43
CA PHE A 269 -5.14 7.66 1.69
C PHE A 269 -6.37 6.74 1.56
N ALA A 270 -6.17 5.47 1.19
CA ALA A 270 -7.24 4.48 1.11
C ALA A 270 -7.95 4.26 2.47
N ILE A 271 -7.21 4.32 3.59
CA ILE A 271 -7.77 4.30 4.95
C ILE A 271 -8.58 5.59 5.24
N ASN A 272 -8.07 6.75 4.84
CA ASN A 272 -8.73 8.05 5.03
C ASN A 272 -9.95 8.26 4.11
N CYS A 273 -10.12 7.43 3.08
CA CYS A 273 -11.27 7.42 2.17
C CYS A 273 -12.19 6.20 2.33
N SER A 274 -11.90 5.29 3.28
CA SER A 274 -12.76 4.13 3.55
C SER A 274 -13.75 4.41 4.68
N ASN A 275 -15.05 4.24 4.41
CA ASN A 275 -16.08 4.32 5.44
C ASN A 275 -15.94 3.16 6.45
N ALA A 276 -15.69 3.51 7.71
CA ALA A 276 -15.43 2.56 8.79
C ALA A 276 -16.57 1.54 9.01
N SER A 277 -17.83 1.98 8.86
CA SER A 277 -19.02 1.16 9.16
C SER A 277 -19.13 -0.12 8.32
N PHE A 278 -18.64 -0.06 7.07
CA PHE A 278 -18.62 -1.19 6.14
C PHE A 278 -17.26 -1.90 6.13
N ASN A 279 -16.16 -1.13 6.07
CA ASN A 279 -14.83 -1.64 5.76
C ASN A 279 -13.89 -1.83 6.97
N HIS A 280 -14.37 -1.76 8.22
CA HIS A 280 -13.52 -1.83 9.44
C HIS A 280 -12.45 -2.92 9.41
N GLN A 281 -12.82 -4.17 9.08
CA GLN A 281 -11.87 -5.29 9.02
C GLN A 281 -10.84 -5.14 7.89
N CYS A 282 -11.18 -4.48 6.78
CA CYS A 282 -10.25 -4.20 5.69
C CYS A 282 -9.24 -3.13 6.13
N ILE A 283 -9.74 -1.98 6.62
CA ILE A 283 -8.96 -0.85 7.16
C ILE A 283 -7.99 -1.31 8.26
N PHE A 284 -8.50 -2.07 9.23
CA PHE A 284 -7.69 -2.63 10.31
C PHE A 284 -6.57 -3.55 9.78
N SER A 285 -6.84 -4.31 8.71
CA SER A 285 -5.82 -5.16 8.08
C SER A 285 -4.78 -4.34 7.31
N MET A 286 -5.17 -3.23 6.68
CA MET A 286 -4.22 -2.30 6.04
C MET A 286 -3.30 -1.66 7.09
N ARG A 287 -3.86 -1.18 8.21
CA ARG A 287 -3.09 -0.70 9.37
C ARG A 287 -2.12 -1.77 9.90
N CYS A 288 -2.53 -3.05 9.91
CA CYS A 288 -1.63 -4.16 10.23
C CYS A 288 -0.49 -4.34 9.21
N CYS A 289 -0.70 -4.08 7.92
CA CYS A 289 0.39 -4.15 6.94
C CYS A 289 1.36 -2.97 7.09
N ILE A 290 0.85 -1.74 7.18
CA ILE A 290 1.67 -0.53 7.33
C ILE A 290 2.55 -0.64 8.58
N ALA A 291 1.99 -1.05 9.73
CA ALA A 291 2.77 -1.25 10.95
C ALA A 291 3.85 -2.34 10.82
N SER A 292 3.67 -3.35 9.97
CA SER A 292 4.75 -4.32 9.68
C SER A 292 5.86 -3.68 8.84
N LEU A 293 5.49 -2.91 7.81
CA LEU A 293 6.41 -2.26 6.88
C LEU A 293 7.25 -1.16 7.57
N GLU A 294 6.63 -0.32 8.41
CA GLU A 294 7.35 0.65 9.26
C GLU A 294 8.39 -0.06 10.14
N SER A 295 8.04 -1.20 10.75
CA SER A 295 8.96 -2.00 11.58
C SER A 295 9.95 -2.89 10.80
N LEU A 296 9.95 -2.81 9.47
CA LEU A 296 10.98 -3.38 8.60
C LEU A 296 12.02 -2.32 8.19
N GLU A 297 11.63 -1.05 8.09
CA GLU A 297 12.46 0.08 7.63
C GLU A 297 13.83 0.13 8.33
N ASP A 298 13.84 0.20 9.67
CA ASP A 298 15.05 0.29 10.51
C ASP A 298 15.94 -0.96 10.49
N THR A 299 15.55 -2.05 9.80
CA THR A 299 16.36 -3.29 9.73
C THR A 299 16.63 -3.76 8.30
N LEU A 300 15.71 -3.54 7.35
CA LEU A 300 15.82 -4.03 5.98
C LEU A 300 16.93 -3.32 5.19
N VAL A 301 16.99 -1.99 5.25
CA VAL A 301 18.09 -1.25 4.60
C VAL A 301 19.43 -1.56 5.28
N PRO A 302 19.57 -1.56 6.62
CA PRO A 302 20.78 -2.06 7.29
C PRO A 302 21.15 -3.51 6.94
N ALA A 303 20.19 -4.41 6.68
CA ALA A 303 20.46 -5.79 6.28
C ALA A 303 20.86 -5.94 4.79
N LEU A 304 20.37 -5.07 3.90
CA LEU A 304 20.86 -4.92 2.53
C LEU A 304 22.26 -4.29 2.47
N ILE A 305 22.52 -3.33 3.36
CA ILE A 305 23.85 -2.74 3.58
C ILE A 305 24.82 -3.76 4.18
N ALA A 306 24.33 -4.64 5.05
CA ALA A 306 24.97 -5.90 5.43
C ALA A 306 25.11 -6.90 4.25
N PHE A 307 24.84 -6.47 3.00
CA PHE A 307 24.88 -7.27 1.77
C PHE A 307 25.37 -6.54 0.42
N TYR A 308 26.39 -5.58 0.36
CA TYR A 308 27.51 -5.34 -0.70
C TYR A 308 28.97 -6.12 -0.93
N MET A 309 29.99 -6.63 -0.13
CA MET A 309 30.69 -6.38 1.25
C MET A 309 31.02 -7.91 1.70
N ASP A 310 30.21 -8.67 2.46
CA ASP A 310 30.37 -10.03 2.97
C ASP A 310 29.22 -10.97 2.49
N SER A 311 29.25 -11.42 1.23
CA SER A 311 28.21 -12.25 0.56
C SER A 311 28.13 -13.66 1.11
N GLU A 312 29.30 -14.18 1.47
CA GLU A 312 29.50 -15.56 1.88
C GLU A 312 28.90 -15.83 3.27
N ASN A 313 28.51 -14.77 3.98
CA ASN A 313 27.96 -14.85 5.32
C ASN A 313 26.50 -15.30 5.32
N GLN A 314 26.34 -16.61 5.46
CA GLN A 314 25.06 -17.30 5.57
C GLN A 314 24.11 -16.70 6.64
N SER A 315 24.62 -16.07 7.71
CA SER A 315 23.78 -15.44 8.74
C SER A 315 23.14 -14.14 8.25
N LYS A 316 23.91 -13.29 7.54
CA LYS A 316 23.43 -12.05 6.93
C LYS A 316 22.48 -12.35 5.77
N ARG A 317 22.84 -13.32 4.92
CA ARG A 317 22.00 -13.88 3.85
C ARG A 317 20.65 -14.39 4.37
N LEU A 318 20.64 -15.15 5.47
CA LEU A 318 19.41 -15.66 6.11
C LEU A 318 18.57 -14.55 6.74
N LEU A 319 19.19 -13.53 7.35
CA LEU A 319 18.49 -12.36 7.86
C LEU A 319 17.79 -11.62 6.71
N LEU A 320 18.52 -11.24 5.65
CA LEU A 320 17.95 -10.56 4.49
C LEU A 320 16.82 -11.38 3.86
N LYS A 321 17.03 -12.68 3.64
CA LYS A 321 15.99 -13.62 3.16
C LYS A 321 14.71 -13.56 3.99
N THR A 322 14.84 -13.50 5.31
CA THR A 322 13.71 -13.41 6.24
C THR A 322 13.00 -12.06 6.13
N LEU A 323 13.75 -10.96 6.04
CA LEU A 323 13.21 -9.60 5.96
C LEU A 323 12.55 -9.33 4.59
N SER A 324 13.19 -9.70 3.48
CA SER A 324 12.64 -9.52 2.12
C SER A 324 11.41 -10.39 1.87
N ASN A 325 11.37 -11.62 2.39
CA ASN A 325 10.16 -12.45 2.35
C ASN A 325 9.04 -11.84 3.20
N HIS A 326 9.34 -11.30 4.39
CA HIS A 326 8.33 -10.61 5.21
C HIS A 326 7.81 -9.35 4.52
N TRP A 327 8.69 -8.52 3.93
CA TRP A 327 8.29 -7.36 3.14
C TRP A 327 7.34 -7.75 2.01
N SER A 328 7.68 -8.78 1.23
CA SER A 328 6.85 -9.23 0.10
C SER A 328 5.50 -9.78 0.54
N ASP A 329 5.45 -10.58 1.61
CA ASP A 329 4.17 -11.06 2.19
C ASP A 329 3.25 -9.89 2.58
N GLU A 330 3.80 -8.84 3.18
CA GLU A 330 3.04 -7.67 3.66
C GLU A 330 2.60 -6.76 2.50
N ILE A 331 3.45 -6.55 1.48
CA ILE A 331 3.11 -5.79 0.27
C ILE A 331 2.00 -6.48 -0.53
N VAL A 332 2.10 -7.80 -0.75
CA VAL A 332 1.05 -8.56 -1.47
C VAL A 332 -0.26 -8.59 -0.67
N GLN A 333 -0.19 -8.69 0.66
CA GLN A 333 -1.38 -8.56 1.51
C GLN A 333 -1.99 -7.16 1.42
N LEU A 334 -1.17 -6.10 1.42
CA LEU A 334 -1.64 -4.72 1.32
C LEU A 334 -2.27 -4.43 -0.05
N GLU A 335 -1.66 -4.86 -1.15
CA GLU A 335 -2.21 -4.76 -2.50
C GLU A 335 -3.58 -5.46 -2.62
N THR A 336 -3.69 -6.67 -2.06
CA THR A 336 -4.93 -7.46 -2.00
C THR A 336 -6.04 -6.74 -1.23
N LEU A 337 -5.69 -5.96 -0.20
CA LEU A 337 -6.63 -5.15 0.57
C LEU A 337 -7.01 -3.86 -0.18
N LEU A 338 -6.05 -3.21 -0.85
CA LEU A 338 -6.28 -1.98 -1.62
C LEU A 338 -7.24 -2.22 -2.78
N HIS A 339 -7.08 -3.31 -3.54
CA HIS A 339 -8.03 -3.68 -4.59
C HIS A 339 -9.49 -3.75 -4.06
N ARG A 340 -9.72 -4.13 -2.80
CA ARG A 340 -11.08 -4.25 -2.23
C ARG A 340 -11.75 -2.94 -1.82
N VAL A 341 -11.03 -1.81 -1.85
CA VAL A 341 -11.60 -0.48 -1.56
C VAL A 341 -11.51 0.48 -2.76
N ILE A 342 -10.76 0.11 -3.79
CA ILE A 342 -10.70 0.83 -5.07
C ILE A 342 -11.95 0.50 -5.89
N ASP A 343 -12.61 1.54 -6.41
CA ASP A 343 -13.70 1.36 -7.37
C ASP A 343 -13.19 0.84 -8.72
N THR A 344 -13.90 -0.15 -9.25
CA THR A 344 -13.54 -0.85 -10.49
C THR A 344 -13.84 -0.03 -11.74
N ALA A 345 -14.89 0.80 -11.75
CA ALA A 345 -15.17 1.66 -12.90
C ALA A 345 -14.09 2.74 -13.06
N ALA A 346 -13.78 3.46 -11.97
CA ALA A 346 -12.73 4.48 -11.93
C ALA A 346 -11.34 3.90 -12.27
N MET A 347 -10.96 2.74 -11.70
CA MET A 347 -9.68 2.10 -12.04
C MET A 347 -9.62 1.65 -13.50
N SER A 348 -10.71 1.11 -14.06
CA SER A 348 -10.76 0.73 -15.48
C SER A 348 -10.63 1.95 -16.40
N LYS A 349 -11.32 3.05 -16.09
CA LYS A 349 -11.29 4.30 -16.86
C LYS A 349 -9.91 4.97 -16.85
N ILE A 350 -9.26 5.08 -15.68
CA ILE A 350 -7.91 5.66 -15.58
C ILE A 350 -6.88 4.79 -16.32
N ILE A 351 -7.01 3.46 -16.25
CA ILE A 351 -6.14 2.56 -17.03
C ILE A 351 -6.38 2.74 -18.54
N HIS A 352 -7.64 2.91 -18.98
CA HIS A 352 -7.94 3.22 -20.38
C HIS A 352 -7.28 4.52 -20.84
N GLU A 353 -7.43 5.60 -20.08
CA GLU A 353 -6.86 6.92 -20.36
C GLU A 353 -5.31 6.86 -20.43
N GLU A 354 -4.65 6.22 -19.45
CA GLU A 354 -3.20 6.01 -19.49
C GLU A 354 -2.73 5.13 -20.67
N MET A 355 -3.50 4.10 -21.03
CA MET A 355 -3.21 3.25 -22.20
C MET A 355 -3.33 4.04 -23.50
N GLN A 356 -4.38 4.84 -23.66
CA GLN A 356 -4.63 5.67 -24.84
C GLN A 356 -3.48 6.67 -25.07
N CYS A 357 -3.02 7.35 -24.02
CA CYS A 357 -1.84 8.22 -24.10
C CYS A 357 -0.59 7.43 -24.52
N THR A 358 -0.31 6.28 -23.89
CA THR A 358 0.88 5.47 -24.19
C THR A 358 0.86 4.91 -25.63
N ILE A 359 -0.31 4.56 -26.16
CA ILE A 359 -0.51 4.13 -27.55
C ILE A 359 -0.31 5.31 -28.53
N GLN A 360 -0.79 6.51 -28.19
CA GLN A 360 -0.56 7.69 -29.02
C GLN A 360 0.91 8.12 -29.05
N GLU A 361 1.67 7.88 -28.00
CA GLU A 361 3.13 8.02 -28.00
C GLU A 361 3.81 6.95 -28.86
N LEU A 362 3.39 5.68 -28.77
CA LEU A 362 3.90 4.58 -29.61
C LEU A 362 3.71 4.84 -31.11
N ARG A 363 2.60 5.47 -31.51
CA ARG A 363 2.34 5.88 -32.91
C ARG A 363 3.34 6.91 -33.46
N ASN A 364 4.10 7.59 -32.59
CA ASN A 364 5.12 8.56 -32.99
C ASN A 364 6.53 7.95 -33.07
N LEU A 365 6.70 6.66 -32.77
CA LEU A 365 7.98 5.93 -32.81
C LEU A 365 8.08 5.04 -34.06
N GLY A 366 9.29 4.73 -34.51
CA GLY A 366 9.49 3.86 -35.68
C GLY A 366 10.94 3.72 -36.19
N ASN A 367 11.90 4.42 -35.59
CA ASN A 367 13.32 4.31 -35.92
C ASN A 367 13.94 3.10 -35.19
N PRO A 368 14.97 2.42 -35.73
CA PRO A 368 15.62 1.30 -35.05
C PRO A 368 16.18 1.63 -33.65
N GLU A 369 16.47 2.91 -33.37
CA GLU A 369 16.90 3.39 -32.06
C GLU A 369 15.75 3.42 -31.02
N ASP A 370 14.49 3.43 -31.48
CA ASP A 370 13.29 3.46 -30.62
C ASP A 370 12.96 2.09 -30.00
N VAL A 371 13.54 0.98 -30.48
CA VAL A 371 13.26 -0.41 -30.02
C VAL A 371 13.18 -0.56 -28.49
N PRO A 372 14.16 -0.11 -27.66
CA PRO A 372 14.06 -0.21 -26.21
C PRO A 372 12.93 0.64 -25.61
N ILE A 373 12.57 1.77 -26.23
CA ILE A 373 11.47 2.65 -25.80
C ILE A 373 10.13 1.98 -26.13
N VAL A 374 9.98 1.44 -27.34
CA VAL A 374 8.81 0.66 -27.78
C VAL A 374 8.60 -0.53 -26.86
N LYS A 375 9.65 -1.35 -26.61
CA LYS A 375 9.59 -2.51 -25.73
C LYS A 375 9.09 -2.13 -24.34
N ARG A 376 9.68 -1.10 -23.72
CA ARG A 376 9.25 -0.58 -22.42
C ARG A 376 7.79 -0.15 -22.41
N LYS A 377 7.34 0.64 -23.40
CA LYS A 377 5.94 1.10 -23.48
C LYS A 377 4.96 -0.07 -23.65
N CYS A 378 5.30 -1.08 -24.45
CA CYS A 378 4.48 -2.29 -24.61
C CYS A 378 4.47 -3.18 -23.35
N ASP A 379 5.59 -3.31 -22.64
CA ASP A 379 5.65 -3.98 -21.33
C ASP A 379 4.78 -3.24 -20.31
N ASP A 380 4.86 -1.91 -20.24
CA ASP A 380 4.09 -1.09 -19.28
C ASP A 380 2.58 -1.11 -19.58
N LEU A 381 2.17 -1.07 -20.86
CA LEU A 381 0.79 -1.34 -21.28
C LEU A 381 0.31 -2.72 -20.82
N THR A 382 1.15 -3.76 -20.98
CA THR A 382 0.75 -5.12 -20.65
C THR A 382 0.78 -5.38 -19.14
N LYS A 383 1.62 -4.68 -18.36
CA LYS A 383 1.55 -4.63 -16.88
C LYS A 383 0.22 -4.04 -16.42
N ARG A 384 -0.19 -2.88 -16.95
CA ARG A 384 -1.50 -2.26 -16.65
C ARG A 384 -2.67 -3.22 -16.93
N GLY A 385 -2.66 -3.91 -18.07
CA GLY A 385 -3.67 -4.94 -18.40
C GLY A 385 -3.69 -6.11 -17.40
N LYS A 386 -2.51 -6.61 -17.00
CA LYS A 386 -2.38 -7.64 -15.94
C LYS A 386 -2.85 -7.13 -14.58
N GLN A 387 -2.63 -5.86 -14.26
CA GLN A 387 -3.03 -5.23 -13.00
C GLN A 387 -4.56 -5.06 -12.91
N LEU A 388 -5.23 -4.69 -14.01
CA LEU A 388 -6.70 -4.65 -14.05
C LEU A 388 -7.32 -6.06 -13.92
N LEU A 389 -6.74 -7.06 -14.60
CA LEU A 389 -7.13 -8.47 -14.42
C LEU A 389 -6.95 -8.95 -12.97
N ARG A 390 -5.88 -8.52 -12.28
CA ARG A 390 -5.63 -8.80 -10.86
C ARG A 390 -6.67 -8.12 -9.97
N HIS A 391 -6.94 -6.83 -10.22
CA HIS A 391 -7.94 -6.05 -9.49
C HIS A 391 -9.33 -6.71 -9.56
N ILE A 392 -9.87 -6.90 -10.76
CA ILE A 392 -11.24 -7.40 -10.93
C ILE A 392 -11.41 -8.79 -10.29
N LYS A 393 -10.43 -9.69 -10.45
CA LYS A 393 -10.41 -11.03 -9.82
C LYS A 393 -10.22 -11.02 -8.29
N THR A 394 -9.81 -9.89 -7.70
CA THR A 394 -9.58 -9.72 -6.25
C THR A 394 -10.75 -9.02 -5.55
N SER A 395 -11.38 -8.07 -6.25
CA SER A 395 -12.46 -7.23 -5.74
C SER A 395 -13.83 -7.88 -5.92
N HIS A 396 -14.06 -8.53 -7.06
CA HIS A 396 -15.31 -9.23 -7.37
C HIS A 396 -15.12 -10.73 -7.10
N GLN A 397 -16.04 -11.34 -6.34
CA GLN A 397 -16.01 -12.78 -6.15
C GLN A 397 -16.36 -13.49 -7.47
N GLU A 398 -15.78 -14.65 -7.70
CA GLU A 398 -16.05 -15.50 -8.87
C GLU A 398 -17.55 -15.74 -9.10
N LYS A 399 -18.34 -15.86 -8.01
CA LYS A 399 -19.81 -15.96 -8.07
C LYS A 399 -20.51 -14.69 -8.56
N GLN A 400 -19.98 -13.51 -8.24
CA GLN A 400 -20.49 -12.23 -8.77
C GLN A 400 -20.14 -12.11 -10.26
N LEU A 401 -18.90 -12.40 -10.64
CA LEU A 401 -18.47 -12.38 -12.06
C LEU A 401 -19.27 -13.38 -12.93
N ASN A 402 -19.57 -14.57 -12.40
CA ASN A 402 -20.43 -15.57 -13.06
C ASN A 402 -21.90 -15.13 -13.21
N THR A 403 -22.33 -14.07 -12.51
CA THR A 403 -23.67 -13.45 -12.69
C THR A 403 -23.68 -12.52 -13.91
N TYR A 404 -22.51 -12.02 -14.34
CA TYR A 404 -22.35 -11.07 -15.46
C TYR A 404 -21.50 -11.71 -16.58
N PRO A 405 -22.06 -12.61 -17.40
CA PRO A 405 -21.30 -13.39 -18.38
C PRO A 405 -20.62 -12.53 -19.46
N HIS A 406 -21.11 -11.32 -19.71
CA HIS A 406 -20.45 -10.34 -20.58
C HIS A 406 -19.12 -9.85 -19.97
N ILE A 407 -19.08 -9.49 -18.68
CA ILE A 407 -17.84 -9.13 -17.98
C ILE A 407 -16.86 -10.32 -17.97
N SER A 408 -17.34 -11.54 -17.72
CA SER A 408 -16.49 -12.73 -17.79
C SER A 408 -15.89 -12.96 -19.19
N SER A 409 -16.61 -12.61 -20.25
CA SER A 409 -16.11 -12.66 -21.64
C SER A 409 -15.08 -11.55 -21.92
N SER A 410 -15.37 -10.32 -21.50
CA SER A 410 -14.44 -9.18 -21.58
C SER A 410 -13.13 -9.47 -20.83
N LEU A 411 -13.21 -10.05 -19.63
CA LEU A 411 -12.04 -10.49 -18.84
C LEU A 411 -11.21 -11.56 -19.54
N HIS A 412 -11.84 -12.54 -20.19
CA HIS A 412 -11.10 -13.56 -20.95
C HIS A 412 -10.41 -12.95 -22.18
N THR A 413 -11.12 -12.07 -22.90
CA THR A 413 -10.58 -11.30 -24.03
C THR A 413 -9.38 -10.45 -23.61
N LEU A 414 -9.45 -9.76 -22.47
CA LEU A 414 -8.35 -8.97 -21.92
C LEU A 414 -7.15 -9.86 -21.58
N GLN A 415 -7.38 -11.04 -21.00
CA GLN A 415 -6.30 -12.01 -20.70
C GLN A 415 -5.63 -12.55 -21.98
N LEU A 416 -6.38 -12.74 -23.07
CA LEU A 416 -5.83 -13.13 -24.37
C LEU A 416 -5.05 -11.98 -25.03
N GLY A 417 -5.60 -10.76 -25.06
CA GLY A 417 -4.92 -9.58 -25.62
C GLY A 417 -3.64 -9.22 -24.87
N VAL A 418 -3.63 -9.39 -23.54
CA VAL A 418 -2.43 -9.32 -22.68
C VAL A 418 -1.37 -10.34 -23.10
N HIS A 419 -1.76 -11.57 -23.43
CA HIS A 419 -0.82 -12.60 -23.88
C HIS A 419 -0.30 -12.31 -25.30
N GLU A 420 -1.18 -11.99 -26.25
CA GLU A 420 -0.80 -11.71 -27.64
C GLU A 420 0.10 -10.47 -27.74
N SER A 421 -0.15 -9.41 -26.95
CA SER A 421 0.68 -8.20 -26.96
C SER A 421 2.10 -8.47 -26.44
N ASN A 422 2.24 -9.22 -25.35
CA ASN A 422 3.56 -9.59 -24.81
C ASN A 422 4.32 -10.50 -25.79
N ALA A 423 3.65 -11.44 -26.45
CA ALA A 423 4.24 -12.30 -27.46
C ALA A 423 4.66 -11.51 -28.71
N ALA A 424 3.77 -10.69 -29.26
CA ALA A 424 4.03 -9.87 -30.44
C ALA A 424 5.15 -8.83 -30.20
N CYS A 425 5.19 -8.20 -29.03
CA CYS A 425 6.30 -7.31 -28.66
C CYS A 425 7.63 -8.05 -28.57
N SER A 426 7.63 -9.30 -28.09
CA SER A 426 8.84 -10.12 -28.03
C SER A 426 9.33 -10.53 -29.41
N THR A 427 8.46 -11.07 -30.28
CA THR A 427 8.89 -11.60 -31.58
C THR A 427 9.14 -10.51 -32.63
N LEU A 428 8.26 -9.51 -32.73
CA LEU A 428 8.28 -8.54 -33.83
C LEU A 428 9.35 -7.44 -33.65
N LEU A 429 9.89 -7.27 -32.45
CA LEU A 429 11.05 -6.39 -32.21
C LEU A 429 12.37 -7.10 -32.55
N ASP A 430 12.45 -8.41 -32.32
CA ASP A 430 13.62 -9.23 -32.64
C ASP A 430 13.74 -9.52 -34.16
N GLU A 431 12.67 -9.31 -34.95
CA GLU A 431 12.65 -9.41 -36.42
C GLU A 431 13.45 -8.30 -37.15
N GLY A 432 13.89 -7.24 -36.45
CA GLY A 432 14.77 -6.18 -36.99
C GLY A 432 14.11 -5.16 -37.94
N ASP A 433 12.98 -5.49 -38.56
CA ASP A 433 12.20 -4.60 -39.44
C ASP A 433 11.14 -3.81 -38.65
N LEU A 434 11.59 -2.90 -37.77
CA LEU A 434 10.71 -2.14 -36.89
C LEU A 434 9.58 -1.39 -37.64
N PRO A 435 9.80 -0.71 -38.78
CA PRO A 435 8.73 0.01 -39.48
C PRO A 435 7.55 -0.88 -39.92
N ASN A 436 7.81 -2.12 -40.35
CA ASN A 436 6.75 -3.07 -40.71
C ASN A 436 6.16 -3.80 -39.49
N SER A 437 6.91 -3.92 -38.40
CA SER A 437 6.44 -4.48 -37.12
C SER A 437 5.56 -3.52 -36.31
N MET A 438 5.84 -2.21 -36.31
CA MET A 438 5.16 -1.24 -35.45
C MET A 438 3.63 -1.21 -35.62
N PRO A 439 3.04 -1.17 -36.84
CA PRO A 439 1.59 -1.24 -37.02
C PRO A 439 0.97 -2.54 -36.49
N ARG A 440 1.73 -3.64 -36.50
CA ARG A 440 1.27 -4.94 -35.97
C ARG A 440 1.28 -4.94 -34.43
N ILE A 441 2.30 -4.35 -33.81
CA ILE A 441 2.46 -4.21 -32.35
C ILE A 441 1.40 -3.24 -31.79
N ILE A 442 1.26 -2.06 -32.39
CA ILE A 442 0.25 -1.05 -32.00
C ILE A 442 -1.14 -1.67 -32.03
N LYS A 443 -1.50 -2.43 -33.08
CA LYS A 443 -2.81 -3.09 -33.17
C LYS A 443 -3.08 -4.11 -32.06
N ARG A 444 -2.06 -4.71 -31.43
CA ARG A 444 -2.24 -5.59 -30.25
C ARG A 444 -2.47 -4.78 -28.98
N CYS A 445 -1.72 -3.69 -28.83
CA CYS A 445 -1.93 -2.73 -27.75
C CYS A 445 -3.35 -2.12 -27.79
N GLU A 446 -3.85 -1.79 -28.98
CA GLU A 446 -5.22 -1.31 -29.21
C GLU A 446 -6.29 -2.37 -28.83
N LEU A 447 -6.05 -3.67 -29.06
CA LEU A 447 -6.95 -4.74 -28.59
C LEU A 447 -7.03 -4.80 -27.05
N ILE A 448 -5.93 -4.56 -26.34
CA ILE A 448 -5.98 -4.38 -24.87
C ILE A 448 -6.83 -3.16 -24.54
N GLN A 449 -6.51 -1.99 -25.13
CA GLN A 449 -7.18 -0.72 -24.85
C GLN A 449 -8.70 -0.82 -25.01
N CYS A 450 -9.21 -1.25 -26.17
CA CYS A 450 -10.65 -1.35 -26.43
C CYS A 450 -11.35 -2.37 -25.52
N THR A 451 -10.64 -3.40 -25.03
CA THR A 451 -11.20 -4.33 -24.05
C THR A 451 -11.27 -3.71 -22.65
N VAL A 452 -10.31 -2.86 -22.28
CA VAL A 452 -10.37 -2.07 -21.03
C VAL A 452 -11.47 -1.00 -21.10
N GLU A 453 -11.63 -0.32 -22.22
CA GLU A 453 -12.73 0.61 -22.51
C GLU A 453 -14.10 -0.09 -22.33
N THR A 454 -14.27 -1.24 -22.96
CA THR A 454 -15.48 -2.08 -22.83
C THR A 454 -15.74 -2.53 -21.38
N LEU A 455 -14.69 -2.80 -20.59
CA LEU A 455 -14.82 -3.14 -19.17
C LEU A 455 -15.21 -1.91 -18.33
N ALA A 456 -14.65 -0.73 -18.61
CA ALA A 456 -15.00 0.51 -17.91
C ALA A 456 -16.49 0.83 -18.09
N ASP A 457 -16.99 0.81 -19.33
CA ASP A 457 -18.41 1.00 -19.64
C ASP A 457 -19.32 -0.02 -18.93
N GLN A 458 -18.90 -1.29 -18.87
CA GLN A 458 -19.66 -2.36 -18.20
C GLN A 458 -19.73 -2.14 -16.68
N PHE A 459 -18.64 -1.73 -16.03
CA PHE A 459 -18.66 -1.43 -14.59
C PHE A 459 -19.35 -0.11 -14.25
N GLU A 460 -19.26 0.92 -15.11
CA GLU A 460 -20.02 2.17 -14.95
C GLU A 460 -21.54 1.92 -15.06
N GLN A 461 -21.97 1.03 -15.96
CA GLN A 461 -23.38 0.61 -16.05
C GLN A 461 -23.86 -0.11 -14.78
N LEU A 462 -23.09 -1.08 -14.27
CA LEU A 462 -23.45 -1.78 -13.01
C LEU A 462 -23.57 -0.81 -11.82
N LEU A 463 -22.64 0.12 -11.67
CA LEU A 463 -22.67 1.12 -10.59
C LEU A 463 -23.93 1.99 -10.67
N ASN A 464 -24.31 2.43 -11.87
CA ASN A 464 -25.53 3.20 -12.10
C ASN A 464 -26.82 2.41 -11.82
N ASP A 465 -26.84 1.11 -12.11
CA ASP A 465 -28.00 0.23 -11.83
C ASP A 465 -28.13 -0.06 -10.32
N GLU A 466 -27.02 -0.29 -9.60
CA GLU A 466 -27.03 -0.47 -8.15
C GLU A 466 -27.58 0.78 -7.43
N ILE A 467 -27.12 1.98 -7.82
CA ILE A 467 -27.60 3.26 -7.29
C ILE A 467 -29.11 3.44 -7.55
N GLN A 468 -29.58 3.18 -8.77
CA GLN A 468 -31.00 3.30 -9.13
C GLN A 468 -31.89 2.28 -8.41
N SER A 469 -31.39 1.06 -8.16
CA SER A 469 -32.13 0.04 -7.41
C SER A 469 -32.27 0.38 -5.92
N THR A 470 -31.27 1.06 -5.36
CA THR A 470 -31.21 1.44 -3.94
C THR A 470 -32.10 2.65 -3.62
N PHE A 471 -32.29 3.57 -4.57
CA PHE A 471 -33.12 4.77 -4.42
C PHE A 471 -34.28 4.83 -5.43
N PRO A 472 -35.36 4.04 -5.24
CA PRO A 472 -36.52 4.08 -6.13
C PRO A 472 -37.17 5.48 -6.15
N ARG A 473 -37.24 6.06 -7.36
CA ARG A 473 -37.67 7.44 -7.68
C ARG A 473 -38.75 8.05 -6.77
N SER A 474 -38.35 8.78 -5.74
CA SER A 474 -39.19 9.82 -5.12
C SER A 474 -38.86 11.19 -5.75
N LYS A 475 -39.84 11.86 -6.36
CA LYS A 475 -39.65 13.23 -6.87
C LYS A 475 -39.50 14.22 -5.71
N GLY A 476 -38.39 14.96 -5.66
CA GLY A 476 -38.26 16.15 -4.81
C GLY A 476 -37.47 15.98 -3.51
N ARG A 477 -36.27 15.37 -3.55
CA ARG A 477 -35.19 15.61 -2.58
C ARG A 477 -33.85 15.53 -3.30
N ASN A 478 -33.03 16.57 -3.20
CA ASN A 478 -31.66 16.56 -3.69
C ASN A 478 -30.78 15.86 -2.66
N THR A 479 -30.55 14.56 -2.83
CA THR A 479 -29.45 13.86 -2.19
C THR A 479 -28.16 14.11 -2.96
N PHE A 480 -27.08 14.36 -2.24
CA PHE A 480 -25.74 14.60 -2.80
C PHE A 480 -25.17 13.33 -3.46
N CYS A 481 -24.02 13.48 -4.12
CA CYS A 481 -23.22 12.39 -4.73
C CYS A 481 -23.81 11.71 -5.99
N THR A 482 -24.52 12.46 -6.84
CA THR A 482 -24.70 12.08 -8.26
C THR A 482 -24.51 13.27 -9.20
N SER A 483 -23.29 13.49 -9.66
CA SER A 483 -22.97 14.25 -10.87
C SER A 483 -22.31 13.32 -11.89
N SER A 484 -22.77 13.35 -13.14
CA SER A 484 -22.34 12.44 -14.22
C SER A 484 -20.83 12.55 -14.52
N LEU A 485 -20.28 11.49 -15.14
CA LEU A 485 -18.97 11.53 -15.81
C LEU A 485 -19.05 12.32 -17.14
N ASP A 486 -19.60 13.53 -17.05
CA ASP A 486 -19.81 14.45 -18.16
C ASP A 486 -18.48 15.05 -18.64
N ASN A 487 -17.87 14.40 -19.64
CA ASN A 487 -16.66 14.88 -20.32
C ASN A 487 -16.85 16.30 -20.92
N SER A 488 -18.09 16.75 -21.10
CA SER A 488 -18.47 18.09 -21.55
C SER A 488 -17.95 19.22 -20.63
N ALA A 489 -17.91 19.01 -19.32
CA ALA A 489 -17.38 19.99 -18.35
C ALA A 489 -15.85 20.11 -18.41
N LEU A 490 -15.17 18.98 -18.66
CA LEU A 490 -13.72 18.90 -18.86
C LEU A 490 -13.29 19.67 -20.12
N ASP A 491 -14.01 19.48 -21.22
CA ASP A 491 -13.72 20.16 -22.49
C ASP A 491 -13.96 21.68 -22.43
N PHE A 492 -14.91 22.13 -21.60
CA PHE A 492 -15.13 23.56 -21.33
C PHE A 492 -14.03 24.16 -20.43
N THR A 493 -13.60 23.46 -19.38
CA THR A 493 -12.51 23.93 -18.50
C THR A 493 -11.16 23.95 -19.21
N ASN A 494 -10.85 22.96 -20.05
CA ASN A 494 -9.61 22.93 -20.85
C ASN A 494 -9.54 24.13 -21.82
N LYS A 495 -10.66 24.53 -22.43
CA LYS A 495 -10.74 25.73 -23.29
C LYS A 495 -10.56 27.05 -22.54
N CYS A 496 -10.81 27.08 -21.22
CA CYS A 496 -10.52 28.25 -20.37
C CYS A 496 -9.13 28.22 -19.73
N LEU A 497 -8.52 27.04 -19.53
CA LEU A 497 -7.23 26.88 -18.85
C LEU A 497 -6.01 26.94 -19.77
N GLY A 498 -6.19 26.78 -21.09
CA GLY A 498 -5.13 26.91 -22.12
C GLY A 498 -4.50 28.31 -22.29
N SER A 499 -4.62 29.18 -21.28
CA SER A 499 -4.08 30.55 -21.22
C SER A 499 -3.14 30.78 -20.02
N LEU A 500 -2.85 29.76 -19.21
CA LEU A 500 -2.12 29.87 -17.93
C LEU A 500 -0.82 29.04 -17.84
N SER A 501 -0.38 28.43 -18.94
CA SER A 501 0.80 27.53 -18.97
C SER A 501 2.14 28.19 -18.66
N ASP A 502 2.28 29.49 -18.96
CA ASP A 502 3.57 30.20 -18.94
C ASP A 502 3.72 31.24 -17.80
N THR A 503 2.73 31.37 -16.92
CA THR A 503 2.88 32.15 -15.68
C THR A 503 3.46 31.27 -14.59
N MET A 504 4.67 31.63 -14.11
CA MET A 504 5.24 31.10 -12.86
C MET A 504 4.18 31.12 -11.75
N LEU A 505 3.78 29.94 -11.28
CA LEU A 505 2.75 29.81 -10.26
C LEU A 505 3.26 30.36 -8.92
N ASP A 506 2.67 31.48 -8.47
CA ASP A 506 2.93 32.02 -7.14
C ASP A 506 2.38 31.04 -6.08
N THR A 507 3.28 30.26 -5.53
CA THR A 507 3.01 29.21 -4.55
C THR A 507 3.10 29.71 -3.11
N SER A 508 3.41 30.99 -2.87
CA SER A 508 3.55 31.57 -1.52
C SER A 508 2.30 31.43 -0.65
N CYS A 509 1.11 31.39 -1.27
CA CYS A 509 -0.16 31.12 -0.60
C CYS A 509 -0.31 29.66 -0.09
N LEU A 510 0.57 28.75 -0.52
CA LEU A 510 0.60 27.33 -0.13
C LEU A 510 1.68 27.01 0.91
N ASP A 511 2.72 27.83 1.08
CA ASP A 511 3.86 27.56 1.97
C ASP A 511 3.49 27.09 3.40
N PRO A 512 2.46 27.66 4.09
CA PRO A 512 2.03 27.16 5.39
C PRO A 512 1.49 25.73 5.34
N PHE A 513 0.74 25.40 4.29
CA PHE A 513 0.15 24.07 4.08
C PHE A 513 1.18 23.06 3.57
N ILE A 514 2.17 23.48 2.79
CA ILE A 514 3.31 22.63 2.36
C ILE A 514 4.15 22.24 3.58
N SER A 515 4.46 23.20 4.45
CA SER A 515 5.18 22.95 5.71
C SER A 515 4.42 21.96 6.60
N ARG A 516 3.11 22.16 6.76
CA ARG A 516 2.26 21.27 7.57
C ARG A 516 2.01 19.89 6.93
N ALA A 517 1.98 19.80 5.60
CA ALA A 517 1.96 18.53 4.88
C ALA A 517 3.28 17.74 5.04
N ALA A 518 4.42 18.43 5.13
CA ALA A 518 5.69 17.80 5.46
C ALA A 518 5.68 17.22 6.90
N GLU A 519 5.14 17.94 7.88
CA GLU A 519 4.94 17.43 9.24
C GLU A 519 4.01 16.20 9.26
N LEU A 520 2.89 16.25 8.54
CA LEU A 520 1.91 15.16 8.45
C LEU A 520 2.43 13.92 7.70
N SER A 521 3.39 14.07 6.77
CA SER A 521 4.09 12.93 6.14
C SER A 521 5.24 12.39 7.00
N ALA A 522 5.87 13.22 7.83
CA ALA A 522 6.91 12.79 8.77
C ALA A 522 6.34 12.07 10.00
N SER A 523 5.14 12.44 10.46
CA SER A 523 4.43 11.74 11.53
C SER A 523 3.81 10.44 11.01
N LYS A 524 4.57 9.35 10.96
CA LYS A 524 3.99 8.05 10.56
C LYS A 524 2.84 7.70 11.51
N THR A 525 1.70 7.34 10.96
CA THR A 525 0.42 7.30 11.67
C THR A 525 0.07 5.94 12.28
N THR A 526 1.05 5.04 12.41
CA THR A 526 0.84 3.70 13.00
C THR A 526 1.79 3.41 14.16
N LEU A 527 1.78 2.16 14.63
CA LEU A 527 2.34 1.67 15.88
C LEU A 527 3.85 1.93 16.07
N TYR A 528 4.60 2.18 14.99
CA TYR A 528 6.04 2.47 15.04
C TYR A 528 6.39 3.93 14.67
N GLY A 529 5.40 4.74 14.29
CA GLY A 529 5.62 6.09 13.76
C GLY A 529 6.01 7.16 14.76
N LYS A 530 5.86 6.91 16.06
CA LYS A 530 6.32 7.80 17.15
C LYS A 530 7.76 7.54 17.59
N THR A 531 8.43 6.51 17.06
CA THR A 531 9.77 6.11 17.52
C THR A 531 10.81 7.14 17.05
N SER A 532 11.38 7.89 17.99
CA SER A 532 12.45 8.86 17.69
C SER A 532 13.72 8.14 17.22
N ARG A 533 14.33 8.63 16.13
CA ARG A 533 15.54 8.06 15.51
C ARG A 533 16.69 7.90 16.52
N LEU A 534 16.93 6.68 17.00
CA LEU A 534 18.05 6.35 17.88
C LEU A 534 19.10 5.49 17.17
N GLN A 535 20.05 6.19 16.55
CA GLN A 535 21.45 5.79 16.31
C GLN A 535 21.71 4.43 15.62
N ALA A 536 22.02 4.49 14.32
CA ALA A 536 22.56 3.37 13.57
C ALA A 536 24.01 3.02 13.96
N THR A 537 24.39 1.74 13.82
CA THR A 537 25.80 1.29 13.85
C THR A 537 26.08 0.25 12.74
N ASN A 538 26.96 0.64 11.82
CA ASN A 538 27.55 -0.07 10.66
C ASN A 538 27.77 -1.61 10.79
N ASN A 539 27.55 -2.40 9.70
CA ASN A 539 28.49 -3.42 9.10
C ASN A 539 27.87 -4.38 8.02
N THR A 540 28.69 -5.01 7.15
CA THR A 540 28.66 -4.80 5.65
C THR A 540 29.57 -5.92 4.84
N PRO A 541 29.90 -6.07 3.47
CA PRO A 541 28.75 -5.53 2.01
C PRO A 541 28.05 -7.08 1.73
N SER A 542 27.69 -8.06 0.71
CA SER A 542 27.57 -8.44 -0.85
C SER A 542 26.35 -9.24 -1.50
N ILE A 543 25.76 -9.07 -2.74
CA ILE A 543 25.94 -8.43 -4.16
C ILE A 543 26.39 -9.30 -5.37
N ALA A 544 25.72 -9.56 -6.56
CA ALA A 544 24.45 -9.22 -7.33
C ALA A 544 23.44 -10.33 -7.88
N SER A 545 22.68 -10.12 -8.98
CA SER A 545 21.49 -10.85 -9.56
C SER A 545 21.66 -12.38 -9.85
N ASN A 546 20.66 -13.20 -10.24
CA ASN A 546 19.49 -13.10 -11.17
C ASN A 546 18.57 -14.36 -10.93
N THR A 547 17.27 -14.50 -11.26
CA THR A 547 16.13 -13.62 -11.68
C THR A 547 14.80 -14.35 -11.35
N LEU A 548 13.63 -13.67 -11.41
CA LEU A 548 12.23 -14.17 -11.55
C LEU A 548 11.70 -15.34 -10.68
N LEU A 549 12.48 -15.81 -9.70
CA LEU A 549 12.12 -16.91 -8.80
C LEU A 549 11.71 -16.40 -7.42
N ASN A 550 11.23 -17.31 -6.56
CA ASN A 550 10.88 -17.01 -5.17
C ASN A 550 12.09 -16.32 -4.50
N LEU A 551 11.90 -15.24 -3.72
CA LEU A 551 13.02 -14.56 -3.03
C LEU A 551 13.83 -15.53 -2.15
N THR A 552 13.17 -16.60 -1.71
CA THR A 552 13.75 -17.79 -1.08
C THR A 552 14.81 -18.49 -1.97
N GLU A 553 14.47 -18.77 -3.23
CA GLU A 553 15.33 -19.46 -4.22
C GLU A 553 16.44 -18.54 -4.74
N LEU A 554 16.16 -17.25 -4.95
CA LEU A 554 17.18 -16.22 -5.24
C LEU A 554 18.27 -16.15 -4.16
N LEU A 555 18.04 -16.71 -2.98
CA LEU A 555 18.97 -16.78 -1.86
C LEU A 555 19.38 -18.23 -1.49
N ASP A 556 19.12 -19.24 -2.33
CA ASP A 556 19.59 -20.64 -2.18
C ASP A 556 20.25 -21.15 -3.48
N GLY A 557 21.52 -21.58 -3.39
CA GLY A 557 22.36 -21.84 -4.58
C GLY A 557 22.11 -23.15 -5.35
N SER A 558 20.98 -23.85 -5.15
CA SER A 558 20.77 -25.19 -5.75
C SER A 558 19.30 -25.65 -5.84
N VAL A 559 18.72 -25.51 -7.03
CA VAL A 559 17.86 -26.48 -7.74
C VAL A 559 16.93 -27.40 -6.90
N SER A 560 15.62 -27.09 -6.89
CA SER A 560 14.50 -27.99 -7.32
C SER A 560 13.29 -28.19 -6.39
N ILE A 561 12.10 -28.09 -7.01
CA ILE A 561 10.78 -28.66 -6.64
C ILE A 561 10.04 -28.09 -5.40
N TYR A 562 8.82 -27.59 -5.68
CA TYR A 562 7.74 -27.35 -4.71
C TYR A 562 7.34 -28.64 -3.97
N PRO A 563 7.34 -28.65 -2.63
CA PRO A 563 6.45 -29.51 -1.85
C PRO A 563 5.04 -28.90 -1.82
N ASP A 564 4.02 -29.73 -1.99
CA ASP A 564 2.63 -29.31 -1.81
C ASP A 564 2.37 -28.82 -0.36
N MET A 565 1.60 -27.74 -0.24
CA MET A 565 1.26 -27.03 1.00
C MET A 565 0.48 -27.88 2.02
N SER A 566 0.14 -29.13 1.69
CA SER A 566 -0.55 -30.07 2.58
C SER A 566 0.35 -31.03 3.37
N THR A 567 1.67 -31.12 3.12
CA THR A 567 2.47 -32.29 3.55
C THR A 567 3.57 -32.07 4.61
N MET A 568 3.99 -30.83 4.94
CA MET A 568 4.97 -30.59 6.02
C MET A 568 4.31 -30.41 7.40
N TYR A 569 3.91 -31.52 8.02
CA TYR A 569 3.42 -31.57 9.39
C TYR A 569 4.51 -31.98 10.39
N ASP A 570 4.69 -31.18 11.45
CA ASP A 570 5.16 -31.68 12.74
C ASP A 570 4.51 -30.93 13.92
N SER A 571 4.27 -31.64 15.01
CA SER A 571 3.56 -31.23 16.22
C SER A 571 2.16 -30.61 15.95
N PRO A 572 1.12 -31.44 15.74
CA PRO A 572 -0.26 -30.98 15.55
C PRO A 572 -0.77 -30.01 16.64
N GLN A 573 -0.20 -30.07 17.85
CA GLN A 573 -0.51 -29.13 18.92
C GLN A 573 -0.07 -27.68 18.59
N ARG A 574 1.09 -27.45 17.94
CA ARG A 574 1.53 -26.09 17.58
C ARG A 574 0.54 -25.43 16.60
N ILE A 575 0.00 -26.22 15.67
CA ILE A 575 -1.02 -25.77 14.71
C ILE A 575 -2.34 -25.46 15.43
N LYS A 576 -2.76 -26.28 16.39
CA LYS A 576 -3.92 -26.00 17.25
C LYS A 576 -3.72 -24.72 18.06
N ASP A 577 -2.58 -24.55 18.73
CA ASP A 577 -2.27 -23.39 19.56
C ASP A 577 -2.28 -22.08 18.73
N LEU A 578 -1.64 -22.09 17.56
CA LEU A 578 -1.67 -20.95 16.62
C LEU A 578 -3.07 -20.68 16.07
N LYS A 579 -3.88 -21.71 15.81
CA LYS A 579 -5.26 -21.54 15.34
C LYS A 579 -6.18 -21.00 16.43
N ILE A 580 -6.02 -21.43 17.68
CA ILE A 580 -6.75 -20.89 18.84
C ILE A 580 -6.42 -19.42 19.04
N LEU A 581 -5.13 -19.04 18.94
CA LEU A 581 -4.69 -17.65 18.98
C LEU A 581 -5.30 -16.82 17.84
N GLU A 582 -5.31 -17.38 16.62
CA GLU A 582 -5.95 -16.76 15.46
C GLU A 582 -7.46 -16.55 15.68
N ASP A 583 -8.20 -17.58 16.09
CA ASP A 583 -9.65 -17.52 16.19
C ASP A 583 -10.09 -16.62 17.38
N LYS A 584 -9.31 -16.53 18.47
CA LYS A 584 -9.45 -15.47 19.48
C LYS A 584 -9.27 -14.06 18.89
N ILE A 585 -8.18 -13.82 18.16
CA ILE A 585 -7.91 -12.50 17.54
C ILE A 585 -8.98 -12.13 16.51
N LYS A 586 -9.56 -13.11 15.77
CA LYS A 586 -10.73 -12.88 14.90
C LYS A 586 -11.96 -12.45 15.70
N THR A 587 -12.28 -13.13 16.80
CA THR A 587 -13.43 -12.80 17.67
C THR A 587 -13.31 -11.39 18.28
N LEU A 588 -12.10 -10.98 18.66
CA LEU A 588 -11.82 -9.62 19.14
C LEU A 588 -11.95 -8.53 18.06
N ARG A 589 -11.88 -8.89 16.77
CA ARG A 589 -12.13 -7.97 15.64
C ARG A 589 -13.59 -7.96 15.20
N SER A 590 -14.30 -9.09 15.25
CA SER A 590 -15.69 -9.21 14.77
C SER A 590 -16.73 -8.62 15.73
N THR A 591 -16.44 -8.56 17.03
CA THR A 591 -17.25 -7.95 18.09
C THR A 591 -17.24 -6.41 18.07
N SER A 592 -17.26 -5.83 16.86
CA SER A 592 -17.18 -4.39 16.55
C SER A 592 -18.48 -3.87 15.93
N LYS A 593 -19.58 -4.62 16.04
CA LYS A 593 -20.90 -4.34 15.45
C LYS A 593 -22.03 -4.29 16.49
N THR A 594 -21.67 -4.09 17.75
CA THR A 594 -22.53 -4.01 18.95
C THR A 594 -21.90 -3.03 19.92
#